data_AF-A0A8H7YNH7-F1
#
_entry.id   AF-A0A8H7YNH7-F1
#
_cell.length_a   1.000
_cell.length_b   1.000
_cell.length_c   1.000
_cell.angle_alpha   90.00
_cell.angle_beta   90.00
_cell.angle_gamma   90.00
#
_symmetry.space_group_name_H-M   'P 1'
#
loop_
_entity.id
_entity.type
_entity.pdbx_description
1 polymer ?
#
loop_
_entity_poly.entity_id
_entity_poly.type
_entity_poly.pdbx_seq_one_letter_code
_entity_poly.pdbx_strand_id
1 'polypeptide(L)'
;MSMTSNTSSSASSTGPPPSPNSNSPAGTGPFATLYDHSNNNNNGNSFNSSGPVMAGMSRQIPSPSTPSTQNGGMAPMNVGMPVNAGHQMDLNHLYEMVLELSDVLKNNRDMTKGIIDSAEEIMKRAAAEGASPTLQQVNGEVTVTRIAELERSLAREKSLVEALKREQIENTKLIGEYETAVGTMVEQIRNYCQNNNMHYLAQRRHYSNLLQAERDAHLESRLDRDNWHAKAMRCSEMIRTAYRLRCDEEEVPIRIISGLQNEVRAYRNALGMEPEKPEEEYGWEILKDLPAGVD
;
A
#
# COMPACT_ATOMS: atom_id res chain seq x y z
N MET A 1 -55.26 30.42 55.11
CA MET A 1 -55.69 29.81 53.84
C MET A 1 -55.38 30.80 52.73
N SER A 2 -54.28 30.60 52.01
CA SER A 2 -53.90 31.42 50.85
C SER A 2 -53.38 30.45 49.79
N MET A 3 -54.14 30.32 48.71
CA MET A 3 -53.87 29.41 47.61
C MET A 3 -52.94 30.10 46.61
N THR A 4 -51.76 29.52 46.44
CA THR A 4 -50.89 29.70 45.28
C THR A 4 -51.25 28.67 44.22
N SER A 5 -51.24 29.05 42.94
CA SER A 5 -50.47 28.36 41.87
C SER A 5 -50.84 28.92 40.51
N ASN A 6 -49.83 29.52 39.88
CA ASN A 6 -49.83 30.04 38.52
C ASN A 6 -49.30 28.94 37.59
N THR A 7 -49.93 28.78 36.43
CA THR A 7 -49.65 27.77 35.41
C THR A 7 -48.43 28.14 34.57
N SER A 8 -47.49 27.21 34.38
CA SER A 8 -46.55 27.24 33.26
C SER A 8 -46.32 25.83 32.70
N SER A 9 -46.66 25.67 31.43
CA SER A 9 -46.53 24.47 30.62
C SER A 9 -45.13 24.39 29.99
N SER A 10 -44.46 23.26 30.21
CA SER A 10 -43.18 22.90 29.59
C SER A 10 -43.39 22.00 28.38
N ALA A 11 -43.01 22.44 27.19
CA ALA A 11 -42.82 21.59 26.03
C ALA A 11 -41.42 21.84 25.45
N SER A 12 -40.58 20.81 25.53
CA SER A 12 -39.21 20.77 24.98
C SER A 12 -39.23 20.24 23.55
N SER A 13 -38.82 21.06 22.58
CA SER A 13 -38.47 20.61 21.22
C SER A 13 -37.05 21.05 20.89
N THR A 14 -36.12 20.10 20.90
CA THR A 14 -34.75 20.29 20.42
C THR A 14 -34.72 20.04 18.91
N GLY A 15 -34.45 21.10 18.14
CA GLY A 15 -34.26 21.05 16.68
C GLY A 15 -32.90 20.45 16.26
N PRO A 16 -32.70 20.22 14.94
CA PRO A 16 -31.52 19.55 14.40
C PRO A 16 -30.28 20.46 14.37
N PRO A 17 -29.04 19.89 14.33
CA PRO A 17 -27.81 20.67 14.31
C PRO A 17 -27.59 21.36 12.94
N PRO A 18 -26.85 22.50 12.89
CA PRO A 18 -26.66 23.26 11.66
C PRO A 18 -25.58 22.67 10.75
N SER A 19 -25.84 22.74 9.44
CA SER A 19 -24.90 22.46 8.35
C SER A 19 -23.74 23.47 8.33
N PRO A 20 -22.49 23.07 8.02
CA PRO A 20 -21.40 24.02 7.83
C PRO A 20 -21.49 24.69 6.45
N ASN A 21 -21.53 26.02 6.49
CA ASN A 21 -21.58 26.91 5.34
C ASN A 21 -20.22 26.96 4.62
N SER A 22 -20.27 26.86 3.30
CA SER A 22 -19.18 27.08 2.35
C SER A 22 -18.95 28.59 2.15
N ASN A 23 -17.73 29.06 2.44
CA ASN A 23 -16.97 30.08 1.67
C ASN A 23 -16.01 30.87 2.58
N SER A 24 -14.71 30.59 2.48
CA SER A 24 -13.66 31.61 2.43
C SER A 24 -12.34 30.98 1.93
N PRO A 25 -11.62 31.64 1.01
CA PRO A 25 -10.45 31.08 0.34
C PRO A 25 -9.19 31.33 1.18
N ALA A 26 -8.37 30.31 1.39
CA ALA A 26 -7.08 30.42 2.05
C ALA A 26 -5.95 30.08 1.08
N GLY A 27 -5.16 31.09 0.73
CA GLY A 27 -3.72 31.01 0.51
C GLY A 27 -3.20 30.08 -0.59
N THR A 28 -3.18 30.57 -1.84
CA THR A 28 -2.47 29.95 -2.96
C THR A 28 -0.96 30.22 -2.82
N GLY A 29 -0.16 29.19 -2.51
CA GLY A 29 1.30 29.19 -2.67
C GLY A 29 1.71 29.07 -4.16
N PRO A 30 2.94 29.45 -4.55
CA PRO A 30 3.28 29.74 -5.94
C PRO A 30 3.57 28.51 -6.82
N PHE A 31 3.05 27.32 -6.51
CA PHE A 31 3.32 26.10 -7.28
C PHE A 31 2.17 25.09 -7.28
N ALA A 32 0.99 25.50 -7.76
CA ALA A 32 -0.13 24.56 -7.97
C ALA A 32 -1.05 25.00 -9.12
N THR A 33 -0.54 24.98 -10.35
CA THR A 33 -1.38 25.04 -11.55
C THR A 33 -0.75 24.19 -12.65
N LEU A 34 -0.88 22.87 -12.57
CA LEU A 34 -0.72 22.01 -13.74
C LEU A 34 -1.47 20.69 -13.56
N TYR A 35 -2.45 20.49 -14.45
CA TYR A 35 -3.27 19.28 -14.66
C TYR A 35 -4.61 19.18 -13.91
N ASP A 36 -5.59 19.92 -14.43
CA ASP A 36 -6.96 19.42 -14.63
C ASP A 36 -7.12 19.12 -16.13
N HIS A 37 -7.51 17.91 -16.48
CA HIS A 37 -8.10 17.57 -17.78
C HIS A 37 -9.20 16.54 -17.55
N SER A 38 -10.41 17.06 -17.41
CA SER A 38 -11.64 16.41 -17.79
C SER A 38 -11.49 15.71 -19.15
N ASN A 39 -11.72 14.39 -19.20
CA ASN A 39 -12.19 13.77 -20.44
C ASN A 39 -13.32 12.80 -20.15
N ASN A 40 -14.49 13.20 -20.62
CA ASN A 40 -15.73 12.46 -20.64
C ASN A 40 -15.81 11.72 -21.99
N ASN A 41 -16.44 10.54 -21.98
CA ASN A 41 -16.87 9.77 -23.15
C ASN A 41 -15.81 8.96 -23.94
N ASN A 42 -15.74 7.64 -23.67
CA ASN A 42 -16.02 6.68 -24.74
C ASN A 42 -16.46 5.30 -24.21
N ASN A 43 -17.56 4.82 -24.79
CA ASN A 43 -18.23 3.55 -24.60
C ASN A 43 -17.45 2.42 -25.28
N GLY A 44 -17.31 1.25 -24.65
CA GLY A 44 -16.55 0.13 -25.25
C GLY A 44 -16.47 -1.12 -24.37
N ASN A 45 -17.58 -1.82 -24.27
CA ASN A 45 -17.75 -3.20 -23.79
C ASN A 45 -16.54 -4.13 -24.07
N SER A 46 -15.92 -4.72 -23.04
CA SER A 46 -15.08 -5.92 -23.20
C SER A 46 -15.23 -6.86 -22.02
N PHE A 47 -15.97 -7.93 -22.28
CA PHE A 47 -16.10 -9.13 -21.47
C PHE A 47 -14.80 -9.94 -21.51
N ASN A 48 -14.41 -10.48 -20.36
CA ASN A 48 -13.68 -11.75 -20.20
C ASN A 48 -12.21 -11.84 -20.66
N SER A 49 -11.27 -11.81 -19.72
CA SER A 49 -10.17 -12.81 -19.68
C SER A 49 -9.37 -12.76 -18.37
N SER A 50 -9.43 -13.90 -17.67
CA SER A 50 -8.37 -14.63 -16.98
C SER A 50 -7.15 -13.86 -16.44
N GLY A 51 -7.03 -13.82 -15.10
CA GLY A 51 -5.86 -13.28 -14.41
C GLY A 51 -4.60 -14.14 -14.52
N PRO A 52 -3.43 -13.62 -14.10
CA PRO A 52 -2.22 -14.42 -14.00
C PRO A 52 -1.88 -14.80 -12.55
N VAL A 53 -1.50 -16.06 -12.41
CA VAL A 53 -1.08 -16.77 -11.21
C VAL A 53 0.43 -16.58 -11.01
N MET A 54 0.86 -16.41 -9.76
CA MET A 54 2.25 -16.36 -9.32
C MET A 54 2.97 -17.72 -9.48
N ALA A 55 4.13 -17.71 -10.13
CA ALA A 55 5.23 -18.67 -10.02
C ALA A 55 6.49 -17.90 -10.49
N GLY A 56 7.61 -17.78 -9.80
CA GLY A 56 8.42 -18.77 -9.13
C GLY A 56 9.83 -18.73 -9.77
N MET A 57 10.86 -18.64 -8.93
CA MET A 57 12.32 -18.81 -9.22
C MET A 57 13.18 -17.65 -9.76
N SER A 58 14.02 -17.16 -8.85
CA SER A 58 15.49 -17.13 -8.84
C SER A 58 16.33 -16.66 -10.06
N ARG A 59 17.17 -15.69 -9.71
CA ARG A 59 18.33 -15.06 -10.36
C ARG A 59 19.34 -16.03 -10.99
N GLN A 60 19.89 -15.67 -12.16
CA GLN A 60 21.34 -15.68 -12.42
C GLN A 60 21.70 -14.89 -13.68
N ILE A 61 22.83 -14.18 -13.62
CA ILE A 61 23.42 -13.32 -14.67
C ILE A 61 24.52 -14.14 -15.37
N PRO A 62 24.63 -14.15 -16.72
CA PRO A 62 25.78 -14.75 -17.39
C PRO A 62 26.93 -13.73 -17.53
N SER A 63 28.11 -14.09 -17.03
CA SER A 63 29.38 -13.37 -17.23
C SER A 63 30.01 -13.70 -18.60
N PRO A 64 30.82 -12.79 -19.18
CA PRO A 64 31.34 -12.94 -20.55
C PRO A 64 32.66 -13.72 -20.59
N SER A 65 32.80 -14.65 -21.52
CA SER A 65 34.07 -15.34 -21.84
C SER A 65 34.71 -14.74 -23.10
N THR A 66 36.00 -14.39 -22.99
CA THR A 66 36.89 -13.92 -24.05
C THR A 66 37.33 -15.06 -25.00
N PRO A 67 37.79 -14.76 -26.23
CA PRO A 67 38.06 -15.76 -27.26
C PRO A 67 39.48 -16.34 -27.16
N SER A 68 39.63 -17.65 -27.29
CA SER A 68 40.93 -18.32 -27.41
C SER A 68 41.17 -18.87 -28.82
N THR A 69 42.33 -18.50 -29.34
CA THR A 69 42.87 -18.70 -30.68
C THR A 69 43.31 -20.16 -30.97
N GLN A 70 42.90 -20.64 -32.14
CA GLN A 70 43.56 -21.53 -33.12
C GLN A 70 44.76 -22.44 -32.73
N ASN A 71 44.52 -23.75 -32.87
CA ASN A 71 45.30 -24.80 -33.56
C ASN A 71 46.56 -25.43 -32.93
N GLY A 72 46.56 -26.77 -32.89
CA GLY A 72 47.78 -27.58 -33.11
C GLY A 72 48.06 -28.71 -32.11
N GLY A 73 47.58 -29.92 -32.42
CA GLY A 73 48.39 -31.15 -32.47
C GLY A 73 49.13 -31.70 -31.23
N MET A 74 48.77 -32.95 -30.91
CA MET A 74 49.54 -34.02 -30.25
C MET A 74 49.52 -34.13 -28.72
N ALA A 75 48.80 -35.16 -28.27
CA ALA A 75 49.06 -35.88 -27.03
C ALA A 75 50.42 -36.60 -27.12
N PRO A 76 51.11 -36.81 -25.99
CA PRO A 76 51.09 -38.16 -25.43
C PRO A 76 51.01 -38.22 -23.90
N MET A 77 50.80 -39.46 -23.46
CA MET A 77 50.51 -39.94 -22.11
C MET A 77 51.49 -39.55 -21.00
N ASN A 78 50.88 -39.07 -19.91
CA ASN A 78 51.13 -39.30 -18.48
C ASN A 78 52.21 -40.34 -18.05
N VAL A 79 53.27 -39.86 -17.40
CA VAL A 79 53.96 -40.43 -16.22
C VAL A 79 54.54 -39.20 -15.49
N GLY A 80 54.32 -38.87 -14.23
CA GLY A 80 53.91 -39.63 -13.06
C GLY A 80 54.69 -39.08 -11.87
N MET A 81 54.42 -37.83 -11.47
CA MET A 81 54.59 -37.27 -10.12
C MET A 81 53.77 -35.98 -10.02
N PRO A 82 52.83 -35.83 -9.07
CA PRO A 82 52.04 -34.62 -8.94
C PRO A 82 52.94 -33.51 -8.36
N VAL A 83 53.57 -32.72 -9.24
CA VAL A 83 54.14 -31.44 -8.83
C VAL A 83 52.98 -30.58 -8.33
N ASN A 84 52.97 -30.36 -7.01
CA ASN A 84 51.98 -29.58 -6.29
C ASN A 84 51.75 -28.26 -7.04
N ALA A 85 50.50 -27.90 -7.33
CA ALA A 85 50.14 -26.70 -8.08
C ALA A 85 50.78 -25.41 -7.51
N GLY A 86 51.13 -25.40 -6.22
CA GLY A 86 51.90 -24.32 -5.60
C GLY A 86 53.35 -24.19 -6.08
N HIS A 87 54.00 -25.31 -6.45
CA HIS A 87 55.41 -25.30 -6.89
C HIS A 87 55.57 -24.77 -8.32
N GLN A 88 54.59 -25.00 -9.20
CA GLN A 88 54.56 -24.40 -10.54
C GLN A 88 54.22 -22.90 -10.49
N MET A 89 53.33 -22.50 -9.57
CA MET A 89 53.04 -21.08 -9.28
C MET A 89 54.27 -20.34 -8.75
N ASP A 90 55.01 -20.94 -7.82
CA ASP A 90 56.23 -20.37 -7.26
C ASP A 90 57.34 -20.24 -8.30
N LEU A 91 57.54 -21.25 -9.16
CA LEU A 91 58.49 -21.16 -10.27
C LEU A 91 58.14 -20.04 -11.27
N ASN A 92 56.86 -19.85 -11.57
CA ASN A 92 56.41 -18.74 -12.42
C ASN A 92 56.65 -17.38 -11.73
N HIS A 93 56.36 -17.27 -10.43
CA HIS A 93 56.59 -16.05 -9.65
C HIS A 93 58.09 -15.70 -9.53
N LEU A 94 58.95 -16.69 -9.30
CA LEU A 94 60.41 -16.49 -9.29
C LEU A 94 60.91 -16.05 -10.66
N TYR A 95 60.36 -16.57 -11.75
CA TYR A 95 60.73 -16.15 -13.10
C TYR A 95 60.33 -14.70 -13.38
N GLU A 96 59.12 -14.28 -12.98
CA GLU A 96 58.69 -12.87 -13.05
C GLU A 96 59.59 -11.96 -12.21
N MET A 97 59.94 -12.36 -10.99
CA MET A 97 60.82 -11.58 -10.10
C MET A 97 62.24 -11.43 -10.67
N VAL A 98 62.78 -12.47 -11.32
CA VAL A 98 64.09 -12.40 -11.98
C VAL A 98 64.05 -11.48 -13.20
N LEU A 99 62.96 -11.50 -13.98
CA LEU A 99 62.77 -10.58 -15.10
C LEU A 99 62.66 -9.14 -14.62
N GLU A 100 61.88 -8.87 -13.56
CA GLU A 100 61.77 -7.55 -12.96
C GLU A 100 63.12 -7.06 -12.42
N LEU A 101 63.88 -7.92 -11.74
CA LEU A 101 65.22 -7.58 -11.26
C LEU A 101 66.19 -7.29 -12.42
N SER A 102 66.06 -8.00 -13.54
CA SER A 102 66.83 -7.75 -14.76
C SER A 102 66.48 -6.41 -15.39
N ASP A 103 65.20 -6.01 -15.39
CA ASP A 103 64.77 -4.69 -15.86
C ASP A 103 65.26 -3.57 -14.93
N VAL A 104 65.23 -3.79 -13.61
CA VAL A 104 65.80 -2.86 -12.62
C VAL A 104 67.32 -2.72 -12.82
N LEU A 105 68.04 -3.81 -13.05
CA LEU A 105 69.49 -3.78 -13.32
C LEU A 105 69.81 -3.07 -14.64
N LYS A 106 69.01 -3.27 -15.67
CA LYS A 106 69.14 -2.55 -16.95
C LYS A 106 68.92 -1.06 -16.75
N ASN A 107 67.84 -0.68 -16.06
CA ASN A 107 67.57 0.71 -15.71
C ASN A 107 68.69 1.32 -14.86
N ASN A 108 69.24 0.57 -13.90
CA ASN A 108 70.36 1.03 -13.08
C ASN A 108 71.62 1.28 -13.93
N ARG A 109 71.87 0.44 -14.92
CA ARG A 109 72.98 0.60 -15.86
C ARG A 109 72.79 1.80 -16.77
N ASP A 110 71.58 2.02 -17.26
CA ASP A 110 71.22 3.17 -18.09
C ASP A 110 71.30 4.49 -17.29
N MET A 111 70.82 4.50 -16.04
CA MET A 111 70.99 5.63 -15.13
C MET A 111 72.45 5.92 -14.83
N THR A 112 73.25 4.89 -14.53
CA THR A 112 74.69 5.07 -14.26
C THR A 112 75.42 5.59 -15.49
N LYS A 113 75.05 5.11 -16.69
CA LYS A 113 75.55 5.64 -17.95
C LYS A 113 75.17 7.11 -18.13
N GLY A 114 73.92 7.49 -17.87
CA GLY A 114 73.49 8.89 -17.91
C GLY A 114 74.23 9.78 -16.92
N ILE A 115 74.55 9.27 -15.72
CA ILE A 115 75.38 9.98 -14.74
C ILE A 115 76.81 10.15 -15.26
N ILE A 116 77.41 9.09 -15.82
CA ILE A 116 78.76 9.14 -16.39
C ILE A 116 78.81 10.13 -17.56
N ASP A 117 77.85 10.07 -18.47
CA ASP A 117 77.74 10.97 -19.61
C ASP A 117 77.58 12.43 -19.14
N SER A 118 76.75 12.67 -18.11
CA SER A 118 76.59 14.00 -17.51
C SER A 118 77.85 14.48 -16.78
N ALA A 119 78.59 13.58 -16.14
CA ALA A 119 79.84 13.89 -15.45
C ALA A 119 80.97 14.16 -16.46
N GLU A 120 80.99 13.44 -17.58
CA GLU A 120 81.90 13.68 -18.70
C GLU A 120 81.58 15.01 -19.39
N GLU A 121 80.30 15.35 -19.56
CA GLU A 121 79.88 16.66 -20.07
C GLU A 121 80.27 17.79 -19.11
N ILE A 122 80.06 17.62 -17.80
CA ILE A 122 80.50 18.58 -16.77
C ILE A 122 82.03 18.71 -16.74
N MET A 123 82.76 17.61 -16.85
CA MET A 123 84.24 17.61 -16.86
C MET A 123 84.78 18.27 -18.14
N LYS A 124 84.17 17.99 -19.29
CA LYS A 124 84.51 18.60 -20.57
C LYS A 124 84.17 20.09 -20.58
N ARG A 125 83.06 20.48 -19.95
CA ARG A 125 82.67 21.88 -19.78
C ARG A 125 83.56 22.61 -18.78
N ALA A 126 83.95 21.97 -17.67
CA ALA A 126 84.91 22.51 -16.71
C ALA A 126 86.32 22.66 -17.32
N ALA A 127 86.73 21.76 -18.20
CA ALA A 127 88.00 21.84 -18.92
C ALA A 127 87.97 22.88 -20.07
N ALA A 128 86.82 23.04 -20.75
CA ALA A 128 86.66 23.97 -21.87
C ALA A 128 86.38 25.42 -21.44
N GLU A 129 85.67 25.63 -20.33
CA GLU A 129 85.30 26.97 -19.87
C GLU A 129 86.37 27.64 -19.01
N GLY A 130 87.44 26.95 -18.59
CA GLY A 130 88.62 27.57 -17.95
C GLY A 130 88.33 28.53 -16.79
N ALA A 131 87.13 28.45 -16.23
CA ALA A 131 86.59 29.42 -15.30
C ALA A 131 86.48 28.69 -13.97
N SER A 132 87.43 28.96 -13.09
CA SER A 132 87.10 29.01 -11.68
C SER A 132 86.27 30.29 -11.47
N PRO A 133 84.92 30.23 -11.41
CA PRO A 133 84.24 31.31 -10.71
C PRO A 133 84.74 31.22 -9.28
N THR A 134 85.18 32.35 -8.72
CA THR A 134 85.49 32.46 -7.30
C THR A 134 84.31 31.91 -6.51
N LEU A 135 84.46 30.70 -5.98
CA LEU A 135 83.41 29.88 -5.40
C LEU A 135 82.71 30.60 -4.24
N GLN A 136 83.34 31.62 -3.63
CA GLN A 136 82.75 32.48 -2.60
C GLN A 136 81.76 33.54 -3.12
N GLN A 137 82.01 34.20 -4.25
CA GLN A 137 81.12 35.25 -4.77
C GLN A 137 79.91 34.65 -5.50
N VAL A 138 80.14 33.57 -6.25
CA VAL A 138 79.06 32.84 -6.92
C VAL A 138 78.27 31.99 -5.92
N ASN A 139 78.86 31.44 -4.84
CA ASN A 139 78.04 30.88 -3.74
C ASN A 139 77.17 31.94 -3.10
N GLY A 140 77.71 33.10 -2.71
CA GLY A 140 76.93 34.11 -1.97
C GLY A 140 75.73 34.65 -2.77
N GLU A 141 75.94 34.99 -4.04
CA GLU A 141 74.88 35.57 -4.88
C GLU A 141 73.91 34.51 -5.43
N VAL A 142 74.39 33.33 -5.83
CA VAL A 142 73.52 32.20 -6.23
C VAL A 142 72.73 31.66 -5.05
N THR A 143 73.31 31.64 -3.84
CA THR A 143 72.55 31.25 -2.63
C THR A 143 71.51 32.29 -2.25
N VAL A 144 71.82 33.59 -2.28
CA VAL A 144 70.84 34.64 -1.95
C VAL A 144 69.69 34.69 -2.96
N THR A 145 69.99 34.59 -4.26
CA THR A 145 68.96 34.54 -5.32
C THR A 145 68.12 33.26 -5.23
N ARG A 146 68.76 32.11 -4.94
CA ARG A 146 68.05 30.85 -4.71
C ARG A 146 67.19 30.88 -3.44
N ILE A 147 67.65 31.50 -2.37
CA ILE A 147 66.87 31.69 -1.13
C ILE A 147 65.65 32.56 -1.41
N ALA A 148 65.80 33.69 -2.11
CA ALA A 148 64.68 34.55 -2.48
C ALA A 148 63.68 33.87 -3.42
N GLU A 149 64.15 33.01 -4.33
CA GLU A 149 63.31 32.17 -5.17
C GLU A 149 62.53 31.13 -4.36
N LEU A 150 63.21 30.45 -3.43
CA LEU A 150 62.60 29.48 -2.52
C LEU A 150 61.56 30.14 -1.61
N GLU A 151 61.85 31.32 -1.05
CA GLU A 151 60.90 32.09 -0.25
C GLU A 151 59.68 32.52 -1.06
N ARG A 152 59.86 32.96 -2.31
CA ARG A 152 58.74 33.28 -3.22
C ARG A 152 57.93 32.04 -3.58
N SER A 153 58.58 30.88 -3.78
CA SER A 153 57.88 29.61 -4.02
C SER A 153 57.09 29.16 -2.79
N LEU A 154 57.67 29.30 -1.61
CA LEU A 154 57.05 28.94 -0.33
C LEU A 154 55.88 29.88 -0.01
N ALA A 155 55.98 31.17 -0.32
CA ALA A 155 54.88 32.12 -0.19
C ALA A 155 53.72 31.78 -1.15
N ARG A 156 54.02 31.36 -2.39
CA ARG A 156 53.00 30.89 -3.35
C ARG A 156 52.32 29.61 -2.87
N GLU A 157 53.10 28.64 -2.40
CA GLU A 157 52.56 27.39 -1.85
C GLU A 157 51.69 27.63 -0.62
N LYS A 158 52.11 28.52 0.30
CA LYS A 158 51.28 28.90 1.46
C LYS A 158 49.94 29.51 1.04
N SER A 159 49.94 30.42 0.06
CA SER A 159 48.71 31.01 -0.47
C SER A 159 47.79 29.96 -1.11
N LEU A 160 48.37 29.03 -1.87
CA LEU A 160 47.64 27.92 -2.48
C LEU A 160 47.02 27.01 -1.41
N VAL A 161 47.80 26.63 -0.39
CA VAL A 161 47.30 25.82 0.73
C VAL A 161 46.16 26.51 1.46
N GLU A 162 46.23 27.82 1.66
CA GLU A 162 45.11 28.57 2.24
C GLU A 162 43.87 28.56 1.34
N ALA A 163 44.04 28.69 0.02
CA ALA A 163 42.93 28.61 -0.93
C ALA A 163 42.27 27.23 -0.90
N LEU A 164 43.06 26.15 -0.98
CA LEU A 164 42.56 24.77 -0.88
C LEU A 164 41.87 24.51 0.46
N LYS A 165 42.37 25.05 1.57
CA LYS A 165 41.69 24.93 2.88
C LYS A 165 40.33 25.61 2.89
N ARG A 166 40.20 26.80 2.29
CA ARG A 166 38.90 27.48 2.16
C ARG A 166 37.93 26.66 1.32
N GLU A 167 38.38 26.16 0.17
CA GLU A 167 37.58 25.31 -0.70
C GLU A 167 37.19 24.00 -0.01
N GLN A 168 38.09 23.38 0.76
CA GLN A 168 37.78 22.18 1.54
C GLN A 168 36.69 22.43 2.58
N ILE A 169 36.72 23.57 3.28
CA ILE A 169 35.69 23.95 4.24
C ILE A 169 34.35 24.16 3.54
N GLU A 170 34.34 24.83 2.39
CA GLU A 170 33.13 25.05 1.59
C GLU A 170 32.54 23.73 1.07
N ASN A 171 33.36 22.85 0.50
CA ASN A 171 32.94 21.53 0.04
C ASN A 171 32.39 20.68 1.20
N THR A 172 33.01 20.74 2.38
CA THR A 172 32.51 20.02 3.58
C THR A 172 31.16 20.56 4.03
N LYS A 173 30.97 21.89 3.98
CA LYS A 173 29.67 22.52 4.27
C LYS A 173 28.60 22.06 3.28
N LEU A 174 28.92 22.07 1.98
CA LEU A 174 28.00 21.67 0.92
C LEU A 174 27.60 20.19 1.06
N ILE A 175 28.54 19.30 1.42
CA ILE A 175 28.25 17.90 1.72
C ILE A 175 27.24 17.78 2.87
N GLY A 176 27.41 18.55 3.95
CA GLY A 176 26.47 18.56 5.07
C GLY A 176 25.07 19.08 4.69
N GLU A 177 24.99 20.08 3.82
CA GLU A 177 23.73 20.59 3.27
C GLU A 177 23.03 19.53 2.40
N TYR A 178 23.78 18.82 1.55
CA TYR A 178 23.25 17.71 0.76
C TYR A 178 22.77 16.54 1.62
N GLU A 179 23.53 16.16 2.64
CA GLU A 179 23.12 15.11 3.58
C GLU A 179 21.79 15.46 4.25
N THR A 180 21.65 16.71 4.69
CA THR A 180 20.42 17.20 5.33
C THR A 180 19.25 17.24 4.34
N ALA A 181 19.47 17.74 3.12
CA ALA A 181 18.45 17.82 2.09
C ALA A 181 17.98 16.44 1.63
N VAL A 182 18.91 15.50 1.41
CA VAL A 182 18.57 14.12 1.05
C VAL A 182 17.90 13.40 2.21
N GLY A 183 18.36 13.59 3.44
CA GLY A 183 17.72 13.03 4.64
C GLY A 183 16.28 13.48 4.80
N THR A 184 16.01 14.78 4.62
CA THR A 184 14.65 15.33 4.67
C THR A 184 13.77 14.84 3.52
N MET A 185 14.30 14.77 2.30
CA MET A 185 13.57 14.28 1.14
C MET A 185 13.19 12.79 1.29
N VAL A 186 14.11 11.95 1.75
CA VAL A 186 13.84 10.51 1.98
C VAL A 186 12.75 10.34 3.04
N GLU A 187 12.79 11.13 4.11
CA GLU A 187 11.77 11.07 5.16
C GLU A 187 10.40 11.54 4.65
N GLN A 188 10.35 12.59 3.83
CA GLN A 188 9.10 13.03 3.19
C GLN A 188 8.53 11.95 2.25
N ILE A 189 9.38 11.30 1.44
CA ILE A 189 8.96 10.20 0.55
C ILE A 189 8.42 9.04 1.38
N ARG A 190 9.11 8.64 2.45
CA ARG A 190 8.66 7.58 3.36
C ARG A 190 7.29 7.89 3.94
N ASN A 191 7.11 9.09 4.50
CA ASN A 191 5.86 9.52 5.08
C ASN A 191 4.73 9.60 4.05
N TYR A 192 5.03 10.09 2.84
CA TYR A 192 4.08 10.14 1.73
C TYR A 192 3.60 8.73 1.35
N CYS A 193 4.52 7.78 1.12
CA CYS A 193 4.18 6.42 0.76
C CYS A 193 3.36 5.73 1.86
N GLN A 194 3.74 5.93 3.12
CA GLN A 194 3.02 5.35 4.27
C GLN A 194 1.59 5.92 4.38
N ASN A 195 1.44 7.25 4.34
CA ASN A 195 0.13 7.89 4.40
C ASN A 195 -0.74 7.48 3.21
N ASN A 196 -0.19 7.48 2.00
CA ASN A 196 -0.93 7.08 0.81
C ASN A 196 -1.47 5.64 0.92
N ASN A 197 -0.63 4.70 1.36
CA ASN A 197 -1.06 3.32 1.60
C ASN A 197 -2.14 3.23 2.68
N MET A 198 -2.00 3.98 3.77
CA MET A 198 -3.01 4.04 4.83
C MET A 198 -4.35 4.60 4.33
N HIS A 199 -4.34 5.66 3.52
CA HIS A 199 -5.54 6.22 2.92
C HIS A 199 -6.21 5.22 1.97
N TYR A 200 -5.43 4.55 1.13
CA TYR A 200 -5.95 3.52 0.22
C TYR A 200 -6.60 2.35 0.99
N LEU A 201 -5.95 1.86 2.05
CA LEU A 201 -6.50 0.80 2.90
C LEU A 201 -7.76 1.25 3.64
N ALA A 202 -7.79 2.48 4.17
CA ALA A 202 -8.96 3.04 4.83
C ALA A 202 -10.15 3.14 3.87
N GLN A 203 -9.92 3.63 2.65
CA GLN A 203 -10.94 3.71 1.62
C GLN A 203 -11.47 2.32 1.24
N ARG A 204 -10.57 1.34 1.03
CA ARG A 204 -10.97 -0.03 0.71
C ARG A 204 -11.81 -0.67 1.82
N ARG A 205 -11.40 -0.49 3.08
CA ARG A 205 -12.18 -0.96 4.24
C ARG A 205 -13.54 -0.28 4.30
N HIS A 206 -13.58 1.03 4.07
CA HIS A 206 -14.83 1.79 4.06
C HIS A 206 -15.82 1.27 3.00
N TYR A 207 -15.38 1.08 1.75
CA TYR A 207 -16.24 0.51 0.71
C TYR A 207 -16.68 -0.92 1.02
N SER A 208 -15.78 -1.75 1.57
CA SER A 208 -16.14 -3.11 1.98
C SER A 208 -17.22 -3.10 3.06
N ASN A 209 -17.11 -2.20 4.04
CA ASN A 209 -18.10 -2.05 5.10
C ASN A 209 -19.43 -1.54 4.56
N LEU A 210 -19.42 -0.57 3.63
CA LEU A 210 -20.63 -0.06 3.00
C LEU A 210 -21.36 -1.14 2.21
N LEU A 211 -20.62 -1.93 1.41
CA LEU A 211 -21.19 -3.05 0.67
C LEU A 211 -21.75 -4.13 1.60
N GLN A 212 -21.12 -4.36 2.75
CA GLN A 212 -21.63 -5.30 3.74
C GLN A 212 -22.90 -4.77 4.41
N ALA A 213 -22.91 -3.50 4.81
CA ALA A 213 -24.06 -2.84 5.41
C ALA A 213 -25.28 -2.87 4.48
N GLU A 214 -25.10 -2.64 3.17
CA GLU A 214 -26.16 -2.76 2.18
C GLU A 214 -26.71 -4.20 2.07
N ARG A 215 -25.83 -5.22 2.07
CA ARG A 215 -26.27 -6.63 2.07
C ARG A 215 -27.06 -6.98 3.32
N ASP A 216 -26.59 -6.51 4.48
CA ASP A 216 -27.21 -6.78 5.77
C ASP A 216 -28.57 -6.06 5.86
N ALA A 217 -28.66 -4.80 5.42
CA ALA A 217 -29.92 -4.04 5.36
C ALA A 217 -30.94 -4.69 4.42
N HIS A 218 -30.49 -5.19 3.26
CA HIS A 218 -31.37 -5.89 2.33
C HIS A 218 -31.84 -7.24 2.88
N LEU A 219 -30.98 -7.98 3.60
CA LEU A 219 -31.39 -9.20 4.29
C LEU A 219 -32.40 -8.91 5.40
N GLU A 220 -32.15 -7.89 6.22
CA GLU A 220 -33.02 -7.48 7.31
C GLU A 220 -34.43 -7.11 6.82
N SER A 221 -34.52 -6.34 5.73
CA SER A 221 -35.83 -5.99 5.13
C SER A 221 -36.63 -7.23 4.70
N ARG A 222 -35.95 -8.26 4.17
CA ARG A 222 -36.61 -9.53 3.81
C ARG A 222 -37.06 -10.30 5.04
N LEU A 223 -36.22 -10.37 6.07
CA LEU A 223 -36.56 -11.04 7.32
C LEU A 223 -37.75 -10.37 8.01
N ASP A 224 -37.81 -9.03 8.02
CA ASP A 224 -38.94 -8.29 8.58
C ASP A 224 -40.23 -8.57 7.79
N ARG A 225 -40.17 -8.55 6.45
CA ARG A 225 -41.31 -8.91 5.62
C ARG A 225 -41.81 -10.33 5.92
N ASP A 226 -40.92 -11.31 5.99
CA ASP A 226 -41.28 -12.70 6.28
C ASP A 226 -41.88 -12.83 7.69
N ASN A 227 -41.37 -12.06 8.66
CA ASN A 227 -41.92 -11.98 10.02
C ASN A 227 -43.35 -11.43 10.03
N TRP A 228 -43.62 -10.33 9.31
CA TRP A 228 -44.97 -9.77 9.19
C TRP A 228 -45.93 -10.71 8.47
N HIS A 229 -45.50 -11.38 7.41
CA HIS A 229 -46.31 -12.39 6.74
C HIS A 229 -46.64 -13.56 7.66
N ALA A 230 -45.67 -14.07 8.43
CA ALA A 230 -45.90 -15.14 9.40
C ALA A 230 -46.91 -14.74 10.48
N LYS A 231 -46.78 -13.52 11.03
CA LYS A 231 -47.74 -12.96 11.99
C LYS A 231 -49.14 -12.82 11.40
N ALA A 232 -49.26 -12.33 10.17
CA ALA A 232 -50.54 -12.19 9.47
C ALA A 232 -51.21 -13.55 9.22
N MET A 233 -50.44 -14.56 8.77
CA MET A 233 -50.96 -15.93 8.58
C MET A 233 -51.46 -16.50 9.90
N ARG A 234 -50.67 -16.41 10.98
CA ARG A 234 -51.08 -16.85 12.33
C ARG A 234 -52.35 -16.14 12.81
N CYS A 235 -52.47 -14.83 12.62
CA CYS A 235 -53.67 -14.08 12.95
C CYS A 235 -54.89 -14.59 12.15
N SER A 236 -54.72 -14.83 10.84
CA SER A 236 -55.80 -15.35 10.00
C SER A 236 -56.27 -16.75 10.43
N GLU A 237 -55.35 -17.61 10.87
CA GLU A 237 -55.68 -18.93 11.44
C GLU A 237 -56.41 -18.80 12.77
N MET A 238 -55.97 -17.90 13.65
CA MET A 238 -56.66 -17.60 14.91
C MET A 238 -58.10 -17.10 14.66
N ILE A 239 -58.32 -16.25 13.66
CA ILE A 239 -59.66 -15.77 13.31
C ILE A 239 -60.53 -16.92 12.79
N ARG A 240 -60.02 -17.74 11.87
CA ARG A 240 -60.77 -18.90 11.34
C ARG A 240 -61.12 -19.90 12.43
N THR A 241 -60.18 -20.19 13.33
CA THR A 241 -60.39 -21.11 14.45
C THR A 241 -61.38 -20.55 15.47
N ALA A 242 -61.29 -19.26 15.82
CA ALA A 242 -62.26 -18.60 16.70
C ALA A 242 -63.66 -18.58 16.09
N TYR A 243 -63.78 -18.31 14.78
CA TYR A 243 -65.05 -18.36 14.07
C TYR A 243 -65.66 -19.77 14.09
N ARG A 244 -64.86 -20.80 13.78
CA ARG A 244 -65.32 -22.21 13.87
C ARG A 244 -65.82 -22.55 15.27
N LEU A 245 -65.04 -22.22 16.32
CA LEU A 245 -65.44 -22.49 17.70
C LEU A 245 -66.76 -21.79 18.07
N ARG A 246 -66.96 -20.55 17.62
CA ARG A 246 -68.22 -19.83 17.80
C ARG A 246 -69.39 -20.53 17.10
N CYS A 247 -69.19 -20.96 15.85
CA CYS A 247 -70.24 -21.67 15.10
C CYS A 247 -70.56 -23.04 15.73
N ASP A 248 -69.55 -23.80 16.15
CA ASP A 248 -69.73 -25.11 16.80
C ASP A 248 -70.52 -24.98 18.12
N GLU A 249 -70.32 -23.89 18.88
CA GLU A 249 -71.07 -23.60 20.12
C GLU A 249 -72.54 -23.23 19.84
N GLU A 250 -72.80 -22.46 18.79
CA GLU A 250 -74.14 -21.99 18.42
C GLU A 250 -74.99 -23.10 17.76
N GLU A 251 -74.36 -24.04 17.05
CA GLU A 251 -75.05 -25.12 16.33
C GLU A 251 -75.78 -26.12 17.25
N VAL A 252 -75.16 -26.50 18.38
CA VAL A 252 -75.69 -27.57 19.24
C VAL A 252 -77.06 -27.24 19.85
N PRO A 253 -77.26 -26.07 20.51
CA PRO A 253 -78.57 -25.69 21.02
C PRO A 253 -79.64 -25.59 19.93
N ILE A 254 -79.28 -25.03 18.77
CA ILE A 254 -80.18 -24.88 17.61
C ILE A 254 -80.67 -26.25 17.14
N ARG A 255 -79.77 -27.22 16.96
CA ARG A 255 -80.10 -28.58 16.53
C ARG A 255 -81.02 -29.30 17.51
N ILE A 256 -80.81 -29.11 18.82
CA ILE A 256 -81.64 -29.71 19.85
C ILE A 256 -83.05 -29.10 19.81
N ILE A 257 -83.16 -27.77 19.75
CA ILE A 257 -84.45 -27.07 19.71
C ILE A 257 -85.24 -27.44 18.46
N SER A 258 -84.60 -27.46 17.28
CA SER A 258 -85.27 -27.86 16.04
C SER A 258 -85.71 -29.33 16.04
N GLY A 259 -84.88 -30.23 16.58
CA GLY A 259 -85.22 -31.65 16.75
C GLY A 259 -86.43 -31.86 17.66
N LEU A 260 -86.43 -31.22 18.83
CA LEU A 260 -87.56 -31.28 19.77
C LEU A 260 -88.86 -30.72 19.16
N GLN A 261 -88.76 -29.63 18.40
CA GLN A 261 -89.93 -29.04 17.74
C GLN A 261 -90.49 -29.94 16.64
N ASN A 262 -89.62 -30.60 15.87
CA ASN A 262 -90.03 -31.60 14.87
C ASN A 262 -90.73 -32.81 15.53
N GLU A 263 -90.24 -33.27 16.69
CA GLU A 263 -90.92 -34.30 17.48
C GLU A 263 -92.30 -33.84 17.96
N VAL A 264 -92.43 -32.63 18.49
CA VAL A 264 -93.72 -32.07 18.93
C VAL A 264 -94.71 -31.98 17.77
N ARG A 265 -94.27 -31.51 16.59
CA ARG A 265 -95.09 -31.50 15.36
C ARG A 265 -95.53 -32.90 14.96
N ALA A 266 -94.64 -33.90 15.03
CA ALA A 266 -94.96 -35.29 14.74
C ALA A 266 -95.99 -35.87 15.72
N TYR A 267 -95.86 -35.59 17.02
CA TYR A 267 -96.83 -36.02 18.03
C TYR A 267 -98.20 -35.36 17.84
N ARG A 268 -98.26 -34.05 17.55
CA ARG A 268 -99.53 -33.36 17.24
C ARG A 268 -100.23 -33.98 16.02
N ASN A 269 -99.47 -34.24 14.96
CA ASN A 269 -99.99 -34.88 13.75
C ASN A 269 -100.53 -36.30 14.04
N ALA A 270 -99.79 -37.11 14.83
CA ALA A 270 -100.24 -38.45 15.21
C ALA A 270 -101.51 -38.45 16.09
N LEU A 271 -101.71 -37.38 16.88
CA LEU A 271 -102.90 -37.17 17.70
C LEU A 271 -104.06 -36.51 16.93
N GLY A 272 -103.87 -36.20 15.63
CA GLY A 272 -104.88 -35.54 14.80
C GLY A 272 -105.17 -34.09 15.19
N MET A 273 -104.25 -33.44 15.91
CA MET A 273 -104.37 -32.03 16.27
C MET A 273 -103.92 -31.13 15.10
N GLU A 274 -104.52 -29.95 14.98
CA GLU A 274 -104.12 -28.99 13.95
C GLU A 274 -102.66 -28.55 14.11
N PRO A 275 -101.94 -28.30 12.99
CA PRO A 275 -100.59 -27.75 13.03
C PRO A 275 -100.56 -26.42 13.78
N GLU A 276 -99.61 -26.29 14.70
CA GLU A 276 -99.42 -25.06 15.48
C GLU A 276 -98.89 -23.95 14.56
N LYS A 277 -99.35 -22.71 14.77
CA LYS A 277 -98.80 -21.60 14.00
C LYS A 277 -97.35 -21.38 14.42
N PRO A 278 -96.44 -21.01 13.49
CA PRO A 278 -95.04 -20.80 13.83
C PRO A 278 -94.85 -19.88 15.06
N GLU A 279 -95.60 -18.79 15.15
CA GLU A 279 -95.54 -17.81 16.25
C GLU A 279 -95.98 -18.37 17.63
N GLU A 280 -96.64 -19.52 17.65
CA GLU A 280 -97.14 -20.19 18.85
C GLU A 280 -96.20 -21.34 19.29
N GLU A 281 -95.21 -21.70 18.46
CA GLU A 281 -94.26 -22.81 18.74
C GLU A 281 -93.16 -22.38 19.71
N TYR A 282 -92.85 -23.26 20.68
CA TYR A 282 -91.75 -23.03 21.61
C TYR A 282 -90.39 -23.14 20.89
N GLY A 283 -89.54 -22.11 21.03
CA GLY A 283 -88.26 -22.03 20.31
C GLY A 283 -88.33 -21.26 18.98
N TRP A 284 -89.52 -20.81 18.56
CA TRP A 284 -89.71 -20.03 17.34
C TRP A 284 -88.82 -18.79 17.24
N GLU A 285 -88.65 -18.05 18.34
CA GLU A 285 -87.83 -16.83 18.39
C GLU A 285 -86.35 -17.06 18.04
N ILE A 286 -85.83 -18.27 18.32
CA ILE A 286 -84.44 -18.64 18.03
C ILE A 286 -84.33 -19.18 16.59
N LEU A 287 -85.37 -19.85 16.10
CA LEU A 287 -85.38 -20.49 14.79
C LEU A 287 -85.84 -19.58 13.65
N LYS A 288 -86.53 -18.46 13.94
CA LYS A 288 -87.02 -17.51 12.92
C LYS A 288 -85.89 -16.87 12.10
N ASP A 289 -84.72 -16.72 12.71
CA ASP A 289 -83.55 -16.05 12.12
C ASP A 289 -82.64 -17.03 11.36
N LEU A 290 -82.95 -18.33 11.37
CA LEU A 290 -82.25 -19.34 10.60
C LEU A 290 -82.85 -19.48 9.19
N PRO A 291 -82.01 -19.76 8.17
CA PRO A 291 -82.52 -20.03 6.83
C PRO A 291 -83.47 -21.23 6.86
N ALA A 292 -84.66 -21.06 6.29
CA ALA A 292 -85.66 -22.12 6.18
C ALA A 292 -85.15 -23.24 5.26
N GLY A 293 -84.52 -24.26 5.85
CA GLY A 293 -84.08 -25.45 5.14
C GLY A 293 -82.71 -25.95 5.57
N VAL A 294 -82.64 -26.56 6.75
CA VAL A 294 -81.74 -27.71 6.97
C VAL A 294 -82.60 -28.76 7.67
N ASP A 295 -83.36 -29.48 6.84
CA ASP A 295 -83.78 -30.85 7.10
C ASP A 295 -82.73 -31.79 6.45
#